data_AF-A0A2J0L258-F1
#
_entry.id   AF-A0A2J0L258-F1
#
_cell.length_a   1.000
_cell.length_b   1.000
_cell.length_c   1.000
_cell.angle_alpha   90.00
_cell.angle_beta   90.00
_cell.angle_gamma   90.00
#
_symmetry.space_group_name_H-M   'P 1'
#
loop_
_entity.id
_entity.type
_entity.pdbx_description
1 polymer ?
#
loop_
_entity_poly.entity_id
_entity_poly.type
_entity_poly.pdbx_seq_one_letter_code
_entity_poly.pdbx_strand_id
1 'polypeptide(L)'
;MDILANPEIRFLFQILLAFLLGSLIGMEREYIGKEAGIRTFSLVCIGSMLFTTLSREGFLDINENVDPSRIASGMVMGIGFLVSGIIIFRGAQIEGLTTAAGLWIAAAIGMAIGCQFYYLATISTLITFIILSLSKKLKIDKVETKK
;
A
#
# COMPACT_ATOMS: atom_id res chain seq x y z
N MET A 1 -19.57 3.33 -24.07
CA MET A 1 -18.75 2.10 -24.12
C MET A 1 -17.76 2.22 -22.97
N ASP A 2 -18.05 1.59 -21.83
CA ASP A 2 -17.11 1.57 -20.71
C ASP A 2 -15.90 0.74 -21.09
N ILE A 3 -14.78 1.39 -21.39
CA ILE A 3 -13.51 0.75 -21.78
C ILE A 3 -13.05 -0.25 -20.71
N LEU A 4 -13.43 -0.04 -19.45
CA LEU A 4 -13.14 -0.92 -18.32
C LEU A 4 -14.10 -2.13 -18.18
N ALA A 5 -15.09 -2.26 -19.07
CA ALA A 5 -15.94 -3.44 -19.15
C ALA A 5 -15.13 -4.66 -19.63
N ASN A 6 -14.09 -4.44 -20.45
CA ASN A 6 -13.18 -5.51 -20.84
C ASN A 6 -12.25 -5.84 -19.66
N PRO A 7 -12.24 -7.11 -19.16
CA PRO A 7 -11.45 -7.50 -18.00
C PRO A 7 -9.95 -7.33 -18.21
N GLU A 8 -9.42 -7.60 -19.41
CA GLU A 8 -7.98 -7.47 -19.69
C GLU A 8 -7.52 -6.02 -19.58
N ILE A 9 -8.30 -5.09 -20.14
CA ILE A 9 -8.03 -3.65 -20.05
C ILE A 9 -8.14 -3.18 -18.59
N ARG A 10 -9.14 -3.68 -17.85
CA ARG A 10 -9.31 -3.37 -16.43
C ARG A 10 -8.11 -3.86 -15.61
N PHE A 11 -7.62 -5.07 -15.83
CA PHE A 11 -6.47 -5.61 -15.11
C PHE A 11 -5.20 -4.82 -15.40
N LEU A 12 -4.96 -4.46 -16.66
CA LEU A 12 -3.85 -3.59 -17.03
C LEU A 12 -3.94 -2.24 -16.30
N PHE A 13 -5.12 -1.62 -16.30
CA PHE A 13 -5.35 -0.38 -15.57
C PHE A 13 -5.11 -0.51 -14.07
N GLN A 14 -5.63 -1.58 -13.43
CA GLN A 14 -5.44 -1.84 -12.01
C GLN A 14 -3.96 -2.04 -11.64
N ILE A 15 -3.19 -2.77 -12.45
CA ILE A 15 -1.75 -2.97 -12.26
C ILE A 15 -1.01 -1.64 -12.34
N LEU A 16 -1.28 -0.84 -13.38
CA LEU A 16 -0.66 0.47 -13.56
C LEU A 16 -1.04 1.43 -12.42
N LEU A 17 -2.30 1.43 -12.00
CA LEU A 17 -2.76 2.27 -10.90
C LEU A 17 -2.11 1.85 -9.56
N ALA A 18 -2.04 0.54 -9.27
CA ALA A 18 -1.38 0.03 -8.07
C ALA A 18 0.11 0.35 -8.06
N PHE A 19 0.79 0.21 -9.20
CA PHE A 19 2.17 0.64 -9.37
C PHE A 19 2.34 2.14 -9.06
N LEU A 20 1.52 3.00 -9.65
CA LEU A 20 1.62 4.45 -9.49
C LEU A 20 1.33 4.89 -8.05
N LEU A 21 0.24 4.41 -7.44
CA LEU A 21 -0.14 4.79 -6.09
C LEU A 21 0.83 4.24 -5.04
N GLY A 22 1.31 3.01 -5.21
CA GLY A 22 2.37 2.44 -4.37
C GLY A 22 3.68 3.21 -4.52
N SER A 23 4.08 3.53 -5.76
CA SER A 23 5.26 4.33 -6.05
C SER A 23 5.21 5.71 -5.40
N LEU A 24 4.04 6.36 -5.41
CA LEU A 24 3.88 7.70 -4.82
C LEU A 24 4.23 7.73 -3.32
N ILE A 25 3.79 6.71 -2.57
CA ILE A 25 4.12 6.58 -1.14
C ILE A 25 5.60 6.22 -0.96
N GLY A 26 6.09 5.26 -1.74
CA GLY A 26 7.48 4.80 -1.68
C GLY A 26 8.49 5.87 -2.09
N MET A 27 8.11 6.82 -2.93
CA MET A 27 8.97 7.92 -3.39
C MET A 27 9.36 8.84 -2.23
N GLU A 28 8.41 9.18 -1.36
CA GLU A 28 8.74 9.94 -0.16
C GLU A 28 9.73 9.15 0.70
N ARG A 29 9.47 7.85 0.91
CA ARG A 29 10.34 6.99 1.73
C ARG A 29 11.76 6.90 1.21
N GLU A 30 11.91 6.72 -0.09
CA GLU A 30 13.20 6.63 -0.76
C GLU A 30 13.94 7.97 -0.68
N TYR A 31 13.23 9.09 -0.87
CA TYR A 31 13.79 10.43 -0.74
C TYR A 31 14.34 10.72 0.66
N ILE A 32 13.68 10.25 1.72
CA ILE A 32 14.16 10.40 3.11
C ILE A 32 15.17 9.32 3.54
N GLY A 33 15.64 8.48 2.59
CA GLY A 33 16.65 7.46 2.84
C GLY A 33 16.18 6.29 3.69
N LYS A 34 14.88 5.95 3.69
CA LYS A 34 14.38 4.74 4.35
C LYS A 34 14.63 3.51 3.47
N GLU A 35 14.86 2.36 4.11
CA GLU A 35 15.22 1.10 3.44
C GLU A 35 14.13 0.60 2.48
N ALA A 36 12.84 0.73 2.83
CA ALA A 36 11.74 0.43 1.91
C ALA A 36 11.31 1.69 1.16
N GLY A 37 11.65 1.74 -0.14
CA GLY A 37 11.35 2.82 -1.06
C GLY A 37 10.29 2.47 -2.12
N ILE A 38 10.42 3.03 -3.31
CA ILE A 38 9.46 2.88 -4.42
C ILE A 38 9.24 1.41 -4.77
N ARG A 39 10.32 0.62 -4.85
CA ARG A 39 10.27 -0.81 -5.24
C ARG A 39 9.39 -1.61 -4.28
N THR A 40 9.62 -1.46 -2.97
CA THR A 40 8.91 -2.22 -1.95
C THR A 40 7.42 -1.85 -1.90
N PHE A 41 7.11 -0.55 -1.86
CA PHE A 41 5.72 -0.09 -1.77
C PHE A 41 4.91 -0.44 -3.02
N SER A 42 5.53 -0.35 -4.21
CA SER A 42 4.88 -0.72 -5.46
C SER A 42 4.56 -2.21 -5.53
N LEU A 43 5.53 -3.07 -5.17
CA LEU A 43 5.34 -4.52 -5.17
C LEU A 43 4.27 -4.96 -4.17
N VAL A 44 4.25 -4.37 -2.96
CA VAL A 44 3.20 -4.65 -1.97
C VAL A 44 1.83 -4.23 -2.49
N CYS A 45 1.72 -3.04 -3.09
CA CYS A 45 0.45 -2.55 -3.63
C CYS A 45 -0.07 -3.43 -4.79
N ILE A 46 0.81 -3.78 -5.73
CA ILE A 46 0.49 -4.67 -6.86
C ILE A 46 0.10 -6.06 -6.36
N GLY A 47 0.89 -6.67 -5.46
CA GLY A 47 0.61 -8.00 -4.93
C GLY A 47 -0.74 -8.08 -4.22
N SER A 48 -1.05 -7.10 -3.36
CA SER A 48 -2.34 -7.00 -2.68
C SER A 48 -3.52 -6.83 -3.64
N MET A 49 -3.33 -6.03 -4.69
CA MET A 49 -4.32 -5.89 -5.76
C MET A 49 -4.54 -7.22 -6.48
N LEU A 50 -3.47 -7.92 -6.88
CA LEU A 50 -3.55 -9.20 -7.57
C LEU A 50 -4.28 -10.26 -6.73
N PHE A 51 -3.92 -10.44 -5.45
CA PHE A 51 -4.58 -11.41 -4.59
C PHE A 51 -6.07 -11.10 -4.41
N THR A 52 -6.42 -9.82 -4.32
CA THR A 52 -7.81 -9.39 -4.18
C THR A 52 -8.61 -9.63 -5.46
N THR A 53 -8.06 -9.26 -6.62
CA THR A 53 -8.72 -9.52 -7.91
C THR A 53 -8.85 -11.02 -8.18
N LEU A 54 -7.80 -11.82 -7.90
CA LEU A 54 -7.84 -13.27 -8.05
C LEU A 54 -8.92 -13.90 -7.14
N SER A 55 -9.02 -13.46 -5.88
CA SER A 55 -10.10 -13.90 -4.99
C SER A 55 -11.49 -13.62 -5.55
N ARG A 56 -11.68 -12.43 -6.10
CA ARG A 56 -12.99 -11.94 -6.51
C ARG A 56 -13.40 -12.48 -7.87
N GLU A 57 -12.48 -12.67 -8.80
CA GLU A 57 -12.83 -13.00 -10.20
C GLU A 57 -12.27 -14.36 -10.64
N GLY A 58 -11.20 -14.86 -10.00
CA GLY A 58 -10.54 -16.11 -10.40
C GLY A 58 -11.01 -17.37 -9.68
N PHE A 59 -11.68 -17.24 -8.53
CA PHE A 59 -12.11 -18.39 -7.71
C PHE A 59 -13.63 -18.53 -7.52
N LEU A 60 -14.43 -17.60 -8.05
CA LEU A 60 -15.90 -17.65 -7.90
C LEU A 60 -16.53 -18.86 -8.62
N ASP A 61 -16.00 -19.26 -9.77
CA ASP A 61 -16.54 -20.40 -10.54
C ASP A 61 -16.27 -21.77 -9.85
N ILE A 62 -15.46 -21.79 -8.79
CA ILE A 62 -15.04 -23.03 -8.11
C ILE A 62 -15.93 -23.33 -6.89
N ASN A 63 -16.54 -22.32 -6.26
CA ASN A 63 -17.45 -22.51 -5.13
C ASN A 63 -18.30 -21.26 -4.84
N GLU A 64 -19.63 -21.39 -4.85
CA GLU A 64 -20.54 -20.28 -4.50
C GLU A 64 -20.43 -19.83 -3.03
N ASN A 65 -19.78 -20.64 -2.18
CA ASN A 65 -19.55 -20.35 -0.76
C ASN A 65 -18.19 -19.66 -0.46
N VAL A 66 -17.46 -19.18 -1.47
CA VAL A 66 -16.22 -18.42 -1.22
C VAL A 66 -16.57 -17.05 -0.65
N ASP A 67 -16.28 -16.87 0.64
CA ASP A 67 -16.41 -15.58 1.32
C ASP A 67 -15.22 -14.65 0.96
N PRO A 68 -15.44 -13.56 0.20
CA PRO A 68 -14.38 -12.65 -0.23
C PRO A 68 -13.68 -11.94 0.95
N SER A 69 -14.31 -11.87 2.12
CA SER A 69 -13.73 -11.26 3.33
C SER A 69 -12.53 -12.07 3.87
N ARG A 70 -12.40 -13.35 3.49
CA ARG A 70 -11.28 -14.20 3.90
C ARG A 70 -9.94 -13.72 3.37
N ILE A 71 -9.90 -13.21 2.14
CA ILE A 71 -8.67 -12.64 1.58
C ILE A 71 -8.31 -11.35 2.31
N ALA A 72 -9.29 -10.52 2.69
CA ALA A 72 -9.00 -9.34 3.50
C ALA A 72 -8.37 -9.69 4.84
N SER A 73 -8.93 -10.67 5.55
CA SER A 73 -8.37 -11.19 6.81
C SER A 73 -6.97 -11.79 6.62
N GLY A 74 -6.77 -12.57 5.55
CA GLY A 74 -5.47 -13.16 5.22
C GLY A 74 -4.40 -12.13 4.89
N MET A 75 -4.75 -11.08 4.14
CA MET A 75 -3.84 -9.98 3.79
C MET A 75 -3.42 -9.17 5.01
N VAL A 76 -4.35 -8.87 5.93
CA VAL A 76 -4.08 -8.19 7.20
C VAL A 76 -3.08 -8.98 8.05
N MET A 77 -3.22 -10.30 8.13
CA MET A 77 -2.25 -11.14 8.84
C MET A 77 -0.90 -11.24 8.10
N GLY A 78 -0.92 -11.46 6.79
CA GLY A 78 0.28 -11.62 5.96
C GLY A 78 1.17 -10.38 5.94
N ILE A 79 0.58 -9.19 5.79
CA ILE A 79 1.33 -7.93 5.80
C ILE A 79 1.93 -7.64 7.19
N GLY A 80 1.24 -8.02 8.26
CA GLY A 80 1.76 -7.89 9.63
C GLY A 80 3.09 -8.62 9.83
N PHE A 81 3.25 -9.81 9.25
CA PHE A 81 4.50 -10.55 9.28
C PHE A 81 5.63 -9.83 8.51
N LEU A 82 5.36 -9.37 7.29
CA LEU A 82 6.35 -8.62 6.49
C LEU A 82 6.79 -7.33 7.19
N VAL A 83 5.83 -6.63 7.79
CA VAL A 83 6.06 -5.37 8.52
C VAL A 83 6.91 -5.60 9.77
N SER A 84 6.68 -6.68 10.51
CA SER A 84 7.49 -7.04 11.69
C SER A 84 8.99 -7.11 11.36
N GLY A 85 9.34 -7.61 10.17
CA GLY A 85 10.73 -7.71 9.71
C GLY A 85 11.45 -6.37 9.51
N ILE A 86 10.73 -5.25 9.39
CA ILE A 86 11.31 -3.91 9.19
C ILE A 86 11.42 -3.10 10.47
N ILE A 87 10.75 -3.52 11.55
CA ILE A 87 10.79 -2.84 12.84
C ILE A 87 12.00 -3.36 13.62
N ILE A 88 12.97 -2.47 13.87
CA ILE A 88 14.22 -2.83 14.53
C ILE A 88 14.29 -2.13 15.90
N PHE A 89 14.57 -2.91 16.94
CA PHE A 89 14.79 -2.43 18.30
C PHE A 89 16.30 -2.28 18.56
N ARG A 90 16.78 -1.06 18.75
CA ARG A 90 18.18 -0.75 19.09
C ARG A 90 18.24 -0.09 20.47
N GLY A 91 18.37 -0.92 21.51
CA GLY A 91 18.33 -0.46 22.91
C GLY A 91 16.99 0.22 23.21
N ALA A 92 17.01 1.53 23.49
CA ALA A 92 15.82 2.32 23.75
C ALA A 92 15.18 2.96 22.50
N GLN A 93 15.78 2.80 21.31
CA GLN A 93 15.28 3.39 20.07
C GLN A 93 14.55 2.34 19.21
N ILE A 94 13.45 2.76 18.59
CA ILE A 94 12.67 1.95 17.63
C ILE A 94 12.80 2.58 16.25
N GLU A 95 13.28 1.79 15.29
CA GLU A 95 13.40 2.17 13.89
C GLU A 95 12.35 1.45 13.04
N GLY A 96 12.01 2.03 11.89
CA GLY A 96 11.11 1.38 10.91
C GLY A 96 9.61 1.50 11.18
N LEU A 97 9.16 1.98 12.35
CA LEU A 97 7.72 2.03 12.72
C LEU A 97 6.83 2.77 11.69
N THR A 98 7.28 3.91 11.16
CA THR A 98 6.51 4.66 10.13
C THR A 98 6.57 3.98 8.77
N THR A 99 7.68 3.32 8.44
CA THR A 99 7.83 2.56 7.20
C THR A 99 6.91 1.33 7.22
N ALA A 100 6.87 0.64 8.35
CA ALA A 100 5.93 -0.42 8.70
C ALA A 100 4.47 0.00 8.49
N ALA A 101 4.04 1.10 9.10
CA ALA A 101 2.70 1.64 8.90
C ALA A 101 2.43 2.04 7.43
N GLY A 102 3.44 2.53 6.73
CA GLY A 102 3.39 2.81 5.30
C GLY A 102 3.11 1.57 4.45
N LEU A 103 3.82 0.47 4.71
CA LEU A 103 3.61 -0.79 3.99
C LEU A 103 2.23 -1.38 4.29
N TRP A 104 1.76 -1.24 5.52
CA TRP A 104 0.41 -1.64 5.92
C TRP A 104 -0.67 -0.92 5.09
N ILE A 105 -0.59 0.41 4.99
CA ILE A 105 -1.56 1.17 4.21
C ILE A 105 -1.41 0.93 2.70
N ALA A 106 -0.18 0.71 2.20
CA ALA A 106 0.04 0.35 0.80
C ALA A 106 -0.64 -0.97 0.41
N ALA A 107 -0.63 -1.96 1.32
CA ALA A 107 -1.35 -3.21 1.11
C ALA A 107 -2.87 -2.98 1.04
N ALA A 108 -3.43 -2.19 1.95
CA ALA A 108 -4.85 -1.85 1.95
C ALA A 108 -5.28 -1.08 0.68
N ILE A 109 -4.43 -0.15 0.20
CA ILE A 109 -4.65 0.56 -1.08
C ILE A 109 -4.68 -0.44 -2.25
N GLY A 110 -3.75 -1.39 -2.29
CA GLY A 110 -3.74 -2.43 -3.31
C GLY A 110 -5.03 -3.25 -3.31
N MET A 111 -5.49 -3.66 -2.13
CA MET A 111 -6.78 -4.35 -2.00
C MET A 111 -7.96 -3.50 -2.47
N ALA A 112 -7.99 -2.20 -2.13
CA ALA A 112 -9.04 -1.30 -2.60
C ALA A 112 -9.07 -1.23 -4.14
N ILE A 113 -7.91 -1.19 -4.81
CA ILE A 113 -7.80 -1.24 -6.27
C ILE A 113 -8.35 -2.57 -6.82
N GLY A 114 -7.99 -3.70 -6.20
CA GLY A 114 -8.48 -5.03 -6.62
C GLY A 114 -9.99 -5.19 -6.45
N CYS A 115 -10.55 -4.58 -5.40
CA CYS A 115 -12.00 -4.47 -5.20
C CYS A 115 -12.67 -3.41 -6.10
N GLN A 116 -11.92 -2.73 -6.98
CA GLN A 116 -12.40 -1.67 -7.89
C GLN A 116 -12.85 -0.36 -7.19
N PHE A 117 -12.46 -0.15 -5.93
CA PHE A 117 -12.67 1.11 -5.19
C PHE A 117 -11.57 2.15 -5.51
N TYR A 118 -11.44 2.55 -6.77
CA TYR A 118 -10.36 3.42 -7.25
C TYR A 118 -10.32 4.80 -6.58
N TYR A 119 -11.49 5.38 -6.30
CA TYR A 119 -11.61 6.66 -5.62
C TYR A 119 -11.06 6.59 -4.18
N LEU A 120 -11.45 5.54 -3.44
CA LEU A 120 -10.98 5.30 -2.08
C LEU A 120 -9.47 5.06 -2.04
N ALA A 121 -8.95 4.26 -2.97
CA ALA A 121 -7.51 4.01 -3.12
C ALA A 121 -6.75 5.33 -3.33
N THR A 122 -7.20 6.15 -4.29
CA THR A 122 -6.55 7.41 -4.64
C THR A 122 -6.53 8.40 -3.47
N ILE A 123 -7.67 8.62 -2.81
CA ILE A 123 -7.73 9.55 -1.66
C ILE A 123 -6.88 9.04 -0.50
N SER A 124 -6.91 7.73 -0.22
CA SER A 124 -6.10 7.13 0.84
C SER A 124 -4.62 7.32 0.57
N THR A 125 -4.16 7.16 -0.68
CA THR A 125 -2.78 7.43 -1.09
C THR A 125 -2.41 8.90 -0.90
N LEU A 126 -3.25 9.84 -1.33
CA LEU A 126 -2.97 11.28 -1.20
C LEU A 126 -2.87 11.70 0.28
N ILE A 127 -3.82 11.28 1.11
CA ILE A 127 -3.80 11.57 2.55
C ILE A 127 -2.56 10.94 3.19
N THR A 128 -2.25 9.68 2.86
CA THR A 128 -1.05 9.00 3.34
C THR A 128 0.20 9.80 2.97
N PHE A 129 0.35 10.16 1.70
CA PHE A 129 1.48 10.96 1.22
C PHE A 129 1.61 12.29 1.97
N ILE A 130 0.48 12.98 2.21
CA ILE A 130 0.41 14.22 2.98
C ILE A 130 0.88 14.01 4.43
N ILE A 131 0.33 13.03 5.14
CA ILE A 131 0.70 12.70 6.54
C ILE A 131 2.22 12.51 6.65
N LEU A 132 2.76 11.75 5.72
CA LEU A 132 4.17 11.41 5.73
C LEU A 132 5.05 12.62 5.42
N SER A 133 4.65 13.43 4.44
CA SER A 133 5.34 14.66 4.05
C SER A 133 5.27 15.77 5.12
N LEU A 134 4.19 15.86 5.90
CA LEU A 134 4.07 16.85 6.98
C LEU A 134 5.01 16.57 8.15
N SER A 135 5.23 15.30 8.48
CA SER A 135 6.13 14.90 9.58
C SER A 135 7.55 15.44 9.39
N LYS A 136 7.97 15.66 8.13
CA LYS A 136 9.23 16.26 7.74
C LYS A 136 9.33 17.74 8.12
N LYS A 137 8.34 18.57 7.74
CA LYS A 137 8.41 20.03 8.00
C LYS A 137 8.59 20.34 9.48
N LEU A 138 7.87 19.62 10.33
CA LEU A 138 7.94 19.80 11.79
C LEU A 138 9.31 19.46 12.40
N LYS A 139 10.09 18.57 11.78
CA LYS A 139 11.47 18.26 12.23
C LYS A 139 12.50 19.27 11.72
N ILE A 140 12.33 19.77 10.49
CA ILE A 140 13.24 20.77 9.91
C ILE A 140 13.09 22.11 10.62
N ASP A 141 11.84 22.55 10.87
CA ASP A 141 11.58 23.83 11.56
C ASP A 141 12.19 23.86 12.97
N LYS A 142 12.09 22.76 13.73
CA LYS A 142 12.69 22.66 15.09
C LYS A 142 14.22 22.71 15.10
N VAL A 143 14.89 22.35 14.01
CA VAL A 143 16.36 22.41 13.91
C VAL A 143 16.82 23.82 13.55
N GLU A 144 16.04 24.58 12.78
CA GLU A 144 16.35 25.98 12.46
C GLU A 144 15.99 26.96 13.57
N THR A 145 14.97 26.70 14.41
CA THR A 145 14.65 27.59 15.55
C THR A 145 15.61 27.46 16.74
N LYS A 146 16.62 26.59 16.65
CA LYS A 146 17.61 26.35 17.72
C LYS A 146 19.00 26.95 17.43
N LYS A 147 19.12 27.78 16.39
CA LYS A 147 20.27 28.65 16.14
C LYS A 147 19.91 30.10 16.46
#